data_AF-A0A2T0B1T1-F1
#
_entry.id   AF-A0A2T0B1T1-F1
#
_cell.length_a   1.000
_cell.length_b   1.000
_cell.length_c   1.000
_cell.angle_alpha   90.00
_cell.angle_beta   90.00
_cell.angle_gamma   90.00
#
_symmetry.space_group_name_H-M   'P 1'
#
loop_
_entity.id
_entity.type
_entity.pdbx_description
1 polymer ?
#
loop_
_entity_poly.entity_id
_entity_poly.type
_entity_poly.pdbx_seq_one_letter_code
_entity_poly.pdbx_strand_id
1 'polypeptide(L)'
;MRIVFCNIGWMKGYRGVKKEDPITLGGAYVDKSHQGAEQYNFLNTDGHYYGYVCTKSNGSKENELHIEKIDSAFEGKEFIDEVLVVWVSKRPNDKVGNRIIGWYENARVYRYYQENAVAFYNIKANVEDCVLIPPMYRSYVIYQARVIGAGKGMGQSNIWVPKGEEAEEIVENCTNYIQGYYYERYDEPIREGQLSFITKDDVGDLESYAKRGDKLLEKNPLKAIQYYNKVIHEKGEDLNILYNKALGLANLRLYSKSREMFKYILTKDNNNKKAREKIEELDKLLKDVI
;
A
#
# COMPACT_ATOMS: atom_id res chain seq x y z
N MET A 1 -13.95 19.93 -2.10
CA MET A 1 -13.16 18.68 -2.28
C MET A 1 -11.91 18.78 -1.43
N ARG A 2 -11.54 17.73 -0.68
CA ARG A 2 -10.31 17.68 0.12
C ARG A 2 -9.21 17.03 -0.70
N ILE A 3 -8.11 17.73 -0.93
CA ILE A 3 -6.99 17.23 -1.73
C ILE A 3 -5.65 17.63 -1.09
N VAL A 4 -4.68 16.73 -1.15
CA VAL A 4 -3.30 16.99 -0.69
C VAL A 4 -2.31 16.31 -1.63
N PHE A 5 -1.22 17.02 -1.93
CA PHE A 5 -0.11 16.49 -2.74
C PHE A 5 1.05 16.12 -1.83
N CYS A 6 1.53 14.88 -1.98
CA CYS A 6 2.58 14.30 -1.15
C CYS A 6 3.78 13.93 -2.03
N ASN A 7 4.88 14.68 -1.89
CA ASN A 7 6.14 14.43 -2.55
C ASN A 7 6.93 13.34 -1.81
N ILE A 8 7.21 12.26 -2.54
CA ILE A 8 7.93 11.08 -2.07
C ILE A 8 9.14 10.79 -2.96
N GLY A 9 10.04 9.90 -2.54
CA GLY A 9 11.10 9.34 -3.37
C GLY A 9 10.55 8.56 -4.57
N TRP A 10 11.28 8.56 -5.69
CA TRP A 10 10.83 7.85 -6.89
C TRP A 10 11.18 6.36 -6.79
N MET A 11 10.16 5.51 -6.95
CA MET A 11 10.24 4.05 -7.06
C MET A 11 9.22 3.54 -8.07
N LYS A 12 9.42 2.36 -8.64
CA LYS A 12 8.43 1.73 -9.53
C LYS A 12 7.30 1.13 -8.71
N GLY A 13 7.61 0.29 -7.72
CA GLY A 13 6.60 -0.55 -7.06
C GLY A 13 6.16 -0.15 -5.67
N TYR A 14 6.95 0.61 -4.92
CA TYR A 14 6.63 0.98 -3.52
C TYR A 14 6.18 -0.23 -2.66
N ARG A 15 6.89 -1.35 -2.81
CA ARG A 15 6.69 -2.61 -2.07
C ARG A 15 7.99 -3.12 -1.42
N GLY A 16 8.84 -2.19 -0.99
CA GLY A 16 10.19 -2.47 -0.52
C GLY A 16 11.26 -2.22 -1.59
N VAL A 17 12.44 -1.80 -1.13
CA VAL A 17 13.61 -1.55 -1.99
C VAL A 17 14.12 -2.86 -2.60
N LYS A 18 14.37 -2.82 -3.91
CA LYS A 18 15.03 -3.90 -4.67
C LYS A 18 16.22 -3.33 -5.43
N LYS A 19 17.15 -4.20 -5.85
CA LYS A 19 18.32 -3.77 -6.64
C LYS A 19 17.91 -3.08 -7.95
N GLU A 20 16.86 -3.58 -8.59
CA GLU A 20 16.28 -3.10 -9.85
C GLU A 20 15.22 -1.99 -9.68
N ASP A 21 14.88 -1.69 -8.43
CA ASP A 21 13.93 -0.63 -8.02
C ASP A 21 14.40 0.08 -6.74
N PRO A 22 15.55 0.78 -6.78
CA PRO A 22 16.02 1.54 -5.65
C PRO A 22 15.16 2.79 -5.45
N ILE A 23 15.07 3.24 -4.20
CA ILE A 23 14.49 4.54 -3.90
C ILE A 23 15.44 5.65 -4.31
N THR A 24 14.94 6.59 -5.10
CA THR A 24 15.70 7.79 -5.48
C THR A 24 15.16 8.98 -4.72
N LEU A 25 15.88 9.38 -3.67
CA LEU A 25 15.52 10.51 -2.81
C LEU A 25 15.84 11.84 -3.51
N GLY A 26 14.93 12.80 -3.36
CA GLY A 26 15.07 14.17 -3.88
C GLY A 26 16.01 15.09 -3.08
N GLY A 27 16.77 14.56 -2.13
CA GLY A 27 17.69 15.33 -1.28
C GLY A 27 18.55 14.41 -0.42
N ALA A 28 19.81 14.80 -0.22
CA ALA A 28 20.78 14.04 0.55
C ALA A 28 20.32 13.84 2.00
N TYR A 29 20.12 12.59 2.40
CA TYR A 29 20.59 11.94 3.62
C TYR A 29 19.85 10.59 3.68
N VAL A 30 20.57 9.54 4.05
CA VAL A 30 20.02 8.25 4.46
C VAL A 30 20.57 8.05 5.86
N ASP A 31 19.95 8.67 6.86
CA ASP A 31 20.25 8.29 8.25
C ASP A 31 19.16 8.70 9.27
N LYS A 32 18.93 7.80 10.23
CA LYS A 32 18.26 7.92 11.55
C LYS A 32 16.83 8.47 11.68
N SER A 33 16.10 8.78 10.61
CA SER A 33 14.83 9.55 10.68
C SER A 33 13.59 8.85 10.10
N HIS A 34 13.57 7.51 10.02
CA HIS A 34 12.52 6.73 9.33
C HIS A 34 12.40 7.05 7.81
N GLN A 35 13.42 7.72 7.24
CA GLN A 35 13.57 7.92 5.80
C GLN A 35 13.62 6.56 5.08
N GLY A 36 12.58 6.31 4.29
CA GLY A 36 12.40 5.04 3.57
C GLY A 36 11.09 4.31 3.90
N ALA A 37 10.29 4.75 4.87
CA ALA A 37 8.94 4.18 5.08
C ALA A 37 8.04 4.33 3.83
N GLU A 38 8.26 5.39 3.04
CA GLU A 38 7.56 5.61 1.77
C GLU A 38 7.74 4.46 0.76
N GLN A 39 8.80 3.64 0.90
CA GLN A 39 9.05 2.48 0.05
C GLN A 39 7.93 1.44 0.11
N TYR A 40 7.02 1.53 1.08
CA TYR A 40 5.91 0.60 1.30
C TYR A 40 4.54 1.22 1.03
N ASN A 41 4.47 2.43 0.46
CA ASN A 41 3.20 3.12 0.26
C ASN A 41 2.17 2.25 -0.47
N PHE A 42 2.57 1.46 -1.46
CA PHE A 42 1.67 0.57 -2.22
C PHE A 42 1.85 -0.92 -1.88
N LEU A 43 2.27 -1.22 -0.66
CA LEU A 43 2.33 -2.59 -0.12
C LEU A 43 0.99 -2.97 0.51
N ASN A 44 0.22 -3.81 -0.19
CA ASN A 44 -1.10 -4.27 0.29
C ASN A 44 -0.92 -5.10 1.57
N THR A 45 -1.59 -4.70 2.64
CA THR A 45 -1.73 -5.49 3.87
C THR A 45 -3.19 -5.47 4.29
N ASP A 46 -3.83 -6.65 4.31
CA ASP A 46 -5.25 -6.82 4.60
C ASP A 46 -6.18 -5.85 3.86
N GLY A 47 -5.94 -5.66 2.57
CA GLY A 47 -6.78 -4.81 1.72
C GLY A 47 -6.59 -3.31 1.92
N HIS A 48 -5.55 -2.90 2.64
CA HIS A 48 -5.22 -1.49 2.87
C HIS A 48 -3.81 -1.13 2.44
N TYR A 49 -3.64 0.14 2.08
CA TYR A 49 -2.34 0.81 1.99
C TYR A 49 -2.12 1.71 3.20
N TYR A 50 -0.90 1.65 3.72
CA TYR A 50 -0.42 2.44 4.85
C TYR A 50 0.65 3.40 4.31
N GLY A 51 0.18 4.54 3.80
CA GLY A 51 1.01 5.55 3.16
C GLY A 51 1.77 6.42 4.16
N TYR A 52 3.03 6.67 3.83
CA TYR A 52 3.93 7.55 4.56
C TYR A 52 4.37 8.72 3.69
N VAL A 53 4.26 9.92 4.23
CA VAL A 53 4.95 11.13 3.75
C VAL A 53 5.69 11.78 4.91
N CYS A 54 6.96 12.10 4.71
CA CYS A 54 7.75 12.78 5.74
C CYS A 54 7.28 14.24 5.89
N THR A 55 6.68 14.56 7.04
CA THR A 55 6.64 15.92 7.59
C THR A 55 8.06 16.22 8.07
N LYS A 56 8.74 17.22 7.48
CA LYS A 56 10.13 17.58 7.83
C LYS A 56 10.33 17.61 9.35
N SER A 57 11.47 17.21 9.89
CA SER A 57 11.74 17.37 11.33
C SER A 57 12.31 18.76 11.64
N ASN A 58 11.89 19.36 12.76
CA ASN A 58 12.50 20.57 13.33
C ASN A 58 13.42 20.23 14.52
N GLY A 59 14.32 19.26 14.35
CA GLY A 59 15.25 18.83 15.40
C GLY A 59 14.72 17.63 16.18
N SER A 60 14.32 17.83 17.45
CA SER A 60 13.98 16.75 18.40
C SER A 60 12.50 16.35 18.43
N LYS A 61 11.63 17.00 17.64
CA LYS A 61 10.20 16.66 17.55
C LYS A 61 9.83 16.33 16.12
N GLU A 62 9.08 15.24 15.96
CA GLU A 62 8.39 14.93 14.71
C GLU A 62 7.33 16.00 14.46
N ASN A 63 7.30 16.56 13.24
CA ASN A 63 6.30 17.57 12.90
C ASN A 63 4.96 16.89 12.61
N GLU A 64 3.88 17.57 12.97
CA GLU A 64 2.54 17.15 12.60
C GLU A 64 2.22 17.47 11.14
N LEU A 65 1.35 16.66 10.54
CA LEU A 65 0.64 17.02 9.33
C LEU A 65 -0.54 17.91 9.74
N HIS A 66 -0.43 19.19 9.39
CA HIS A 66 -1.45 20.21 9.66
C HIS A 66 -2.74 19.96 8.85
N ILE A 67 -3.56 19.00 9.27
CA ILE A 67 -4.79 18.59 8.55
C ILE A 67 -5.82 19.72 8.46
N GLU A 68 -5.79 20.70 9.37
CA GLU A 68 -6.61 21.91 9.30
C GLU A 68 -6.30 22.76 8.06
N LYS A 69 -5.14 22.55 7.43
CA LYS A 69 -4.84 23.19 6.14
C LYS A 69 -5.65 22.57 5.01
N ILE A 70 -6.02 21.30 5.10
CA ILE A 70 -6.87 20.59 4.12
C ILE A 70 -8.32 21.05 4.28
N ASP A 71 -8.80 21.13 5.52
CA ASP A 71 -10.14 21.58 5.85
C ASP A 71 -10.12 22.19 7.27
N SER A 72 -10.46 23.47 7.38
CA SER A 72 -10.37 24.20 8.65
C SER A 72 -11.31 23.67 9.74
N ALA A 73 -12.35 22.91 9.37
CA ALA A 73 -13.23 22.25 10.34
C ALA A 73 -12.52 21.17 11.17
N PHE A 74 -11.32 20.75 10.77
CA PHE A 74 -10.53 19.69 11.42
C PHE A 74 -9.40 20.24 12.31
N GLU A 75 -9.46 21.51 12.67
CA GLU A 75 -8.55 22.09 13.67
C GLU A 75 -8.67 21.35 15.02
N GLY A 76 -7.51 20.96 15.57
CA GLY A 76 -7.42 20.16 16.80
C GLY A 76 -7.93 18.72 16.69
N LYS A 77 -8.25 18.22 15.48
CA LYS A 77 -8.61 16.81 15.26
C LYS A 77 -7.36 15.97 14.98
N GLU A 78 -7.47 14.66 15.26
CA GLU A 78 -6.38 13.69 15.06
C GLU A 78 -6.26 13.20 13.62
N PHE A 79 -7.37 13.18 12.88
CA PHE A 79 -7.41 12.76 11.49
C PHE A 79 -8.54 13.43 10.72
N ILE A 80 -8.48 13.33 9.40
CA ILE A 80 -9.50 13.74 8.44
C ILE A 80 -9.73 12.61 7.43
N ASP A 81 -10.99 12.33 7.13
CA ASP A 81 -11.42 11.31 6.16
C ASP A 81 -11.81 11.95 4.82
N GLU A 82 -11.99 11.10 3.79
CA GLU A 82 -12.45 11.48 2.45
C GLU A 82 -11.50 12.47 1.75
N VAL A 83 -10.19 12.25 1.91
CA VAL A 83 -9.15 13.07 1.27
C VAL A 83 -8.63 12.37 0.01
N LEU A 84 -8.55 13.12 -1.10
CA LEU A 84 -7.77 12.72 -2.26
C LEU A 84 -6.29 13.00 -2.00
N VAL A 85 -5.51 11.95 -1.81
CA VAL A 85 -4.06 12.05 -1.60
C VAL A 85 -3.36 11.75 -2.93
N VAL A 86 -2.68 12.75 -3.49
CA VAL A 86 -1.95 12.62 -4.75
C VAL A 86 -0.46 12.45 -4.46
N TRP A 87 0.06 11.26 -4.75
CA TRP A 87 1.48 10.96 -4.61
C TRP A 87 2.25 11.49 -5.81
N VAL A 88 3.28 12.28 -5.56
CA VAL A 88 4.10 12.85 -6.61
C VAL A 88 5.57 12.61 -6.33
N SER A 89 6.39 12.53 -7.37
CA SER A 89 7.82 12.38 -7.20
C SER A 89 8.60 12.94 -8.38
N LYS A 90 9.81 13.39 -8.11
CA LYS A 90 10.74 13.83 -9.15
C LYS A 90 11.34 12.61 -9.84
N ARG A 91 11.07 12.46 -11.14
CA ARG A 91 11.69 11.42 -11.96
C ARG A 91 13.22 11.60 -11.98
N PRO A 92 14.01 10.52 -11.81
CA PRO A 92 15.46 10.58 -11.93
C PRO A 92 15.88 11.24 -13.25
N ASN A 93 16.84 12.16 -13.17
CA ASN A 93 17.38 12.94 -14.30
C ASN A 93 16.38 13.88 -15.00
N ASP A 94 15.16 14.03 -14.49
CA ASP A 94 14.16 14.97 -15.02
C ASP A 94 14.28 16.34 -14.34
N LYS A 95 14.17 17.42 -15.13
CA LYS A 95 14.24 18.82 -14.66
C LYS A 95 12.89 19.54 -14.73
N VAL A 96 11.85 18.90 -15.28
CA VAL A 96 10.57 19.55 -15.62
C VAL A 96 9.66 19.74 -14.41
N GLY A 97 9.72 18.85 -13.42
CA GLY A 97 8.89 18.92 -12.22
C GLY A 97 8.65 17.55 -11.59
N ASN A 98 7.72 17.50 -10.65
CA ASN A 98 7.26 16.24 -10.09
C ASN A 98 6.26 15.60 -11.05
N ARG A 99 6.22 14.27 -11.08
CA ARG A 99 5.20 13.50 -11.80
C ARG A 99 4.22 12.92 -10.81
N ILE A 100 2.95 12.81 -11.19
CA ILE A 100 2.00 11.98 -10.45
C ILE A 100 2.47 10.53 -10.54
N ILE A 101 2.60 9.90 -9.39
CA ILE A 101 3.02 8.51 -9.21
C ILE A 101 1.80 7.62 -9.05
N GLY A 102 0.77 8.14 -8.38
CA GLY A 102 -0.43 7.44 -8.03
C GLY A 102 -1.25 8.28 -7.06
N TRP A 103 -2.35 7.76 -6.58
CA TRP A 103 -3.22 8.45 -5.65
C TRP A 103 -3.99 7.46 -4.79
N TYR A 104 -4.44 7.95 -3.64
CA TYR A 104 -5.45 7.30 -2.81
C TYR A 104 -6.71 8.18 -2.82
N GLU A 105 -7.80 7.63 -3.30
CA GLU A 105 -9.13 8.20 -3.10
C GLU A 105 -9.64 7.79 -1.72
N ASN A 106 -10.55 8.60 -1.17
CA ASN A 106 -11.23 8.31 0.11
C ASN A 106 -10.27 8.02 1.28
N ALA A 107 -9.07 8.62 1.27
CA ALA A 107 -8.05 8.33 2.27
C ALA A 107 -8.34 9.01 3.61
N ARG A 108 -7.93 8.34 4.69
CA ARG A 108 -7.75 8.93 6.01
C ARG A 108 -6.35 9.52 6.11
N VAL A 109 -6.23 10.78 6.50
CA VAL A 109 -4.97 11.48 6.76
C VAL A 109 -4.87 11.81 8.24
N TYR A 110 -3.78 11.41 8.88
CA TYR A 110 -3.54 11.59 10.31
C TYR A 110 -2.66 12.82 10.56
N ARG A 111 -2.91 13.51 11.67
CA ARG A 111 -2.07 14.62 12.17
C ARG A 111 -0.70 14.11 12.60
N TYR A 112 -0.68 13.04 13.36
CA TYR A 112 0.55 12.41 13.86
C TYR A 112 0.83 11.10 13.15
N TYR A 113 2.11 10.72 13.09
CA TYR A 113 2.47 9.40 12.60
C TYR A 113 1.81 8.31 13.44
N GLN A 114 1.39 7.27 12.75
CA GLN A 114 0.81 6.05 13.29
C GLN A 114 1.82 4.94 13.09
N GLU A 115 1.83 3.99 14.02
CA GLU A 115 2.64 2.78 13.92
C GLU A 115 1.75 1.57 14.13
N ASN A 116 2.00 0.52 13.37
CA ASN A 116 1.53 -0.82 13.70
C ASN A 116 2.65 -1.80 13.42
N ALA A 117 2.39 -3.08 13.68
CA ALA A 117 3.39 -4.13 13.50
C ALA A 117 3.93 -4.26 12.06
N VAL A 118 3.31 -3.60 11.08
CA VAL A 118 3.59 -3.75 9.65
C VAL A 118 4.05 -2.46 8.96
N ALA A 119 3.78 -1.29 9.53
CA ALA A 119 4.03 0.00 8.88
C ALA A 119 4.14 1.17 9.89
N PHE A 120 4.95 2.15 9.51
CA PHE A 120 4.95 3.51 10.06
C PHE A 120 4.36 4.43 8.99
N TYR A 121 3.24 5.11 9.30
CA TYR A 121 2.39 5.75 8.29
C TYR A 121 1.70 7.00 8.83
N ASN A 122 1.16 7.83 7.94
CA ASN A 122 0.29 8.95 8.32
C ASN A 122 -0.91 9.11 7.35
N ILE A 123 -1.08 8.15 6.45
CA ILE A 123 -2.18 8.09 5.48
C ILE A 123 -2.63 6.63 5.37
N LYS A 124 -3.95 6.37 5.39
CA LYS A 124 -4.51 5.02 5.21
C LYS A 124 -5.64 5.05 4.19
N ALA A 125 -5.69 4.07 3.29
CA ALA A 125 -6.76 3.93 2.31
C ALA A 125 -7.01 2.46 1.95
N ASN A 126 -8.20 2.14 1.44
CA ASN A 126 -8.48 0.83 0.87
C ASN A 126 -7.74 0.69 -0.46
N VAL A 127 -7.22 -0.50 -0.76
CA VAL A 127 -6.49 -0.72 -2.02
C VAL A 127 -7.35 -0.52 -3.26
N GLU A 128 -8.67 -0.75 -3.17
CA GLU A 128 -9.61 -0.57 -4.28
C GLU A 128 -9.79 0.92 -4.64
N ASP A 129 -9.63 1.82 -3.68
CA ASP A 129 -9.71 3.28 -3.86
C ASP A 129 -8.37 3.89 -4.32
N CYS A 130 -7.36 3.06 -4.57
CA CYS A 130 -6.00 3.51 -4.85
C CYS A 130 -5.55 3.15 -6.26
N VAL A 131 -4.60 3.90 -6.81
CA VAL A 131 -3.93 3.57 -8.07
C VAL A 131 -2.45 3.88 -7.97
N LEU A 132 -1.61 2.90 -8.28
CA LEU A 132 -0.20 3.13 -8.63
C LEU A 132 -0.05 3.16 -10.15
N ILE A 133 0.41 4.29 -10.70
CA ILE A 133 0.60 4.42 -12.14
C ILE A 133 1.87 3.64 -12.55
N PRO A 134 1.83 2.80 -13.61
CA PRO A 134 3.01 2.18 -14.17
C PRO A 134 4.07 3.22 -14.56
N PRO A 135 5.37 2.96 -14.32
CA PRO A 135 6.42 3.96 -14.56
C PRO A 135 6.42 4.60 -15.95
N MET A 136 5.99 3.87 -16.98
CA MET A 136 5.89 4.35 -18.36
C MET A 136 4.75 5.35 -18.60
N TYR A 137 3.71 5.36 -17.75
CA TYR A 137 2.55 6.23 -17.86
C TYR A 137 2.57 7.43 -16.91
N ARG A 138 3.60 7.56 -16.06
CA ARG A 138 3.82 8.71 -15.14
C ARG A 138 4.25 9.97 -15.88
N SER A 139 3.32 10.50 -16.67
CA SER A 139 3.55 11.62 -17.60
C SER A 139 3.03 12.95 -17.06
N TYR A 140 1.96 12.92 -16.25
CA TYR A 140 1.33 14.13 -15.73
C TYR A 140 2.24 14.89 -14.76
N VAL A 141 2.40 16.19 -14.98
CA VAL A 141 3.36 17.05 -14.27
C VAL A 141 2.65 17.87 -13.21
N ILE A 142 3.21 17.86 -12.00
CA ILE A 142 2.93 18.87 -10.96
C ILE A 142 4.19 19.74 -10.83
N TYR A 143 4.06 20.98 -11.29
CA TYR A 143 5.17 21.94 -11.29
C TYR A 143 5.45 22.46 -9.88
N GLN A 144 6.68 22.93 -9.70
CA GLN A 144 7.07 23.61 -8.46
C GLN A 144 6.61 25.06 -8.50
N ALA A 145 6.21 25.61 -7.34
CA ALA A 145 5.79 27.00 -7.22
C ALA A 145 6.83 28.00 -7.74
N ARG A 146 8.14 27.68 -7.62
CA ARG A 146 9.21 28.54 -8.16
C ARG A 146 9.23 28.67 -9.69
N VAL A 147 8.53 27.78 -10.41
CA VAL A 147 8.46 27.77 -11.88
C VAL A 147 7.23 28.53 -12.37
N ILE A 148 6.08 28.32 -11.71
CA ILE A 148 4.78 28.80 -12.20
C ILE A 148 4.11 29.86 -11.30
N GLY A 149 4.78 30.26 -10.22
CA GLY A 149 4.32 31.31 -9.30
C GLY A 149 4.02 30.78 -7.90
N ALA A 150 4.13 31.66 -6.89
CA ALA A 150 3.75 31.34 -5.51
C ALA A 150 2.27 30.92 -5.44
N GLY A 151 1.96 29.93 -4.59
CA GLY A 151 0.61 29.37 -4.47
C GLY A 151 0.21 28.38 -5.58
N LYS A 152 0.84 28.46 -6.76
CA LYS A 152 0.51 27.66 -7.96
C LYS A 152 1.22 26.32 -8.04
N GLY A 153 1.82 25.80 -6.98
CA GLY A 153 2.51 24.51 -7.10
C GLY A 153 3.25 24.10 -5.85
N MET A 154 4.01 23.01 -5.96
CA MET A 154 4.73 22.48 -4.81
C MET A 154 5.88 23.40 -4.39
N GLY A 155 5.91 23.74 -3.11
CA GLY A 155 7.00 24.45 -2.47
C GLY A 155 8.14 23.53 -2.05
N GLN A 156 8.90 23.96 -1.04
CA GLN A 156 9.99 23.16 -0.45
C GLN A 156 9.50 22.05 0.48
N SER A 157 8.22 22.06 0.87
CA SER A 157 7.60 21.04 1.74
C SER A 157 7.30 19.77 0.94
N ASN A 158 7.37 18.60 1.58
CA ASN A 158 6.88 17.37 0.97
C ASN A 158 5.35 17.36 0.84
N ILE A 159 4.66 18.18 1.63
CA ILE A 159 3.21 18.27 1.62
C ILE A 159 2.82 19.62 1.05
N TRP A 160 1.94 19.60 0.05
CA TRP A 160 1.30 20.79 -0.49
C TRP A 160 -0.21 20.62 -0.43
N VAL A 161 -0.87 21.55 0.26
CA VAL A 161 -2.32 21.67 0.27
C VAL A 161 -2.68 22.87 -0.61
N PRO A 162 -3.34 22.65 -1.76
CA PRO A 162 -3.79 23.73 -2.64
C PRO A 162 -4.75 24.68 -1.92
N LYS A 163 -4.56 25.99 -2.09
CA LYS A 163 -5.42 27.04 -1.52
C LYS A 163 -5.47 28.23 -2.47
N GLY A 164 -6.62 28.92 -2.49
CA GLY A 164 -6.84 30.11 -3.30
C GLY A 164 -7.18 29.82 -4.76
N GLU A 165 -7.64 30.84 -5.46
CA GLU A 165 -8.02 30.80 -6.88
C GLU A 165 -6.85 30.35 -7.76
N GLU A 166 -5.61 30.66 -7.35
CA GLU A 166 -4.40 30.33 -8.10
C GLU A 166 -4.15 28.83 -8.26
N ALA A 167 -4.72 28.00 -7.39
CA ALA A 167 -4.54 26.55 -7.43
C ALA A 167 -5.75 25.80 -8.03
N GLU A 168 -6.87 26.47 -8.28
CA GLU A 168 -8.11 25.85 -8.75
C GLU A 168 -7.91 25.12 -10.08
N GLU A 169 -7.30 25.78 -11.07
CA GLU A 169 -7.01 25.19 -12.38
C GLU A 169 -6.15 23.92 -12.26
N ILE A 170 -5.19 23.91 -11.33
CA ILE A 170 -4.29 22.76 -11.13
C ILE A 170 -5.04 21.60 -10.49
N VAL A 171 -5.89 21.90 -9.51
CA VAL A 171 -6.73 20.91 -8.85
C VAL A 171 -7.73 20.32 -9.84
N GLU A 172 -8.43 21.16 -10.61
CA GLU A 172 -9.38 20.72 -11.63
C GLU A 172 -8.71 19.83 -12.68
N ASN A 173 -7.59 20.28 -13.26
CA ASN A 173 -6.86 19.48 -14.25
C ASN A 173 -6.32 18.16 -13.67
N CYS A 174 -5.86 18.17 -12.41
CA CYS A 174 -5.40 16.96 -11.74
C CYS A 174 -6.55 15.99 -11.48
N THR A 175 -7.70 16.47 -11.03
CA THR A 175 -8.89 15.64 -10.80
C THR A 175 -9.44 15.09 -12.11
N ASN A 176 -9.49 15.88 -13.18
CA ASN A 176 -9.88 15.42 -14.51
C ASN A 176 -8.93 14.34 -15.03
N TYR A 177 -7.62 14.48 -14.80
CA TYR A 177 -6.64 13.45 -15.13
C TYR A 177 -6.89 12.14 -14.36
N ILE A 178 -7.15 12.23 -13.06
CA ILE A 178 -7.41 11.07 -12.20
C ILE A 178 -8.71 10.36 -12.62
N GLN A 179 -9.80 11.11 -12.79
CA GLN A 179 -11.10 10.57 -13.23
C GLN A 179 -11.05 9.98 -14.64
N GLY A 180 -10.23 10.58 -15.51
CA GLY A 180 -9.99 10.10 -16.87
C GLY A 180 -8.96 8.98 -16.98
N TYR A 181 -8.37 8.51 -15.88
CA TYR A 181 -7.37 7.46 -15.92
C TYR A 181 -8.01 6.07 -15.98
N TYR A 182 -7.95 5.44 -17.15
CA TYR A 182 -8.47 4.07 -17.39
C TYR A 182 -7.37 3.06 -17.71
N TYR A 183 -6.10 3.44 -17.56
CA TYR A 183 -4.97 2.54 -17.79
C TYR A 183 -4.84 1.53 -16.65
N GLU A 184 -4.02 0.49 -16.88
CA GLU A 184 -3.68 -0.50 -15.86
C GLU A 184 -2.99 0.15 -14.64
N ARG A 185 -3.20 -0.47 -13.48
CA ARG A 185 -2.55 -0.10 -12.22
C ARG A 185 -1.40 -1.07 -11.94
N TYR A 186 -0.23 -0.52 -11.59
CA TYR A 186 1.03 -1.27 -11.40
C TYR A 186 1.05 -2.10 -10.11
N ASP A 187 0.20 -1.73 -9.16
CA ASP A 187 0.06 -2.31 -7.84
C ASP A 187 -0.95 -3.46 -7.77
N GLU A 188 -1.47 -3.95 -8.91
CA GLU A 188 -2.16 -5.23 -9.12
C GLU A 188 -2.68 -5.90 -7.82
N PRO A 189 -3.68 -5.33 -7.14
CA PRO A 189 -4.16 -5.87 -5.87
C PRO A 189 -4.82 -7.24 -6.10
N ILE A 190 -4.63 -8.14 -5.14
CA ILE A 190 -5.13 -9.51 -5.22
C ILE A 190 -6.64 -9.50 -5.01
N ARG A 191 -7.37 -9.99 -6.00
CA ARG A 191 -8.84 -10.10 -5.97
C ARG A 191 -9.29 -11.46 -5.47
N GLU A 192 -10.52 -11.50 -4.94
CA GLU A 192 -11.10 -12.75 -4.43
C GLU A 192 -11.14 -13.85 -5.50
N GLY A 193 -11.50 -13.49 -6.74
CA GLY A 193 -11.51 -14.44 -7.86
C GLY A 193 -10.14 -15.08 -8.15
N GLN A 194 -9.03 -14.41 -7.83
CA GLN A 194 -7.69 -14.98 -7.96
C GLN A 194 -7.36 -15.93 -6.81
N LEU A 195 -7.85 -15.64 -5.60
CA LEU A 195 -7.67 -16.47 -4.39
C LEU A 195 -8.51 -17.74 -4.45
N SER A 196 -9.71 -17.68 -5.01
CA SER A 196 -10.61 -18.81 -5.19
C SER A 196 -10.31 -19.62 -6.46
N PHE A 197 -9.42 -19.13 -7.34
CA PHE A 197 -9.10 -19.77 -8.60
C PHE A 197 -8.52 -21.18 -8.38
N ILE A 198 -9.02 -22.14 -9.15
CA ILE A 198 -8.47 -23.49 -9.22
C ILE A 198 -7.49 -23.52 -10.40
N THR A 199 -6.24 -23.90 -10.14
CA THR A 199 -5.21 -23.92 -11.20
C THR A 199 -5.64 -24.77 -12.40
N LYS A 200 -5.30 -24.31 -13.61
CA LYS A 200 -5.51 -25.03 -14.87
C LYS A 200 -4.32 -25.89 -15.29
N ASP A 201 -3.19 -25.75 -14.58
CA ASP A 201 -1.99 -26.52 -14.86
C ASP A 201 -2.29 -28.01 -14.68
N ASP A 202 -1.80 -28.85 -15.60
CA ASP A 202 -1.82 -30.30 -15.45
C ASP A 202 -0.46 -30.75 -14.91
N VAL A 203 -0.47 -31.33 -13.70
CA VAL A 203 0.73 -31.86 -13.05
C VAL A 203 0.56 -33.32 -12.62
N GLY A 204 -0.40 -34.03 -13.23
CA GLY A 204 -0.67 -35.44 -12.95
C GLY A 204 -1.57 -35.63 -11.73
N ASP A 205 -1.02 -36.21 -10.65
CA ASP A 205 -1.79 -36.59 -9.47
C ASP A 205 -1.89 -35.47 -8.41
N LEU A 206 -2.84 -35.63 -7.48
CA LEU A 206 -3.12 -34.67 -6.41
C LEU A 206 -1.95 -34.46 -5.43
N GLU A 207 -1.08 -35.46 -5.25
CA GLU A 207 0.12 -35.32 -4.42
C GLU A 207 1.12 -34.38 -5.10
N SER A 208 1.24 -34.47 -6.43
CA SER A 208 2.05 -33.59 -7.25
C SER A 208 1.52 -32.15 -7.24
N TYR A 209 0.20 -31.94 -7.24
CA TYR A 209 -0.39 -30.62 -7.00
C TYR A 209 0.01 -30.04 -5.63
N ALA A 210 -0.10 -30.82 -4.55
CA ALA A 210 0.28 -30.39 -3.20
C ALA A 210 1.77 -30.01 -3.13
N LYS A 211 2.66 -30.89 -3.62
CA LYS A 211 4.12 -30.63 -3.69
C LYS A 211 4.45 -29.37 -4.48
N ARG A 212 3.71 -29.11 -5.57
CA ARG A 212 3.91 -27.91 -6.39
C ARG A 212 3.47 -26.66 -5.65
N GLY A 213 2.36 -26.73 -4.91
CA GLY A 213 1.93 -25.70 -3.97
C GLY A 213 3.01 -25.38 -2.94
N ASP A 214 3.52 -26.39 -2.25
CA ASP A 214 4.53 -26.24 -1.18
C ASP A 214 5.82 -25.58 -1.70
N LYS A 215 6.28 -25.99 -2.89
CA LYS A 215 7.46 -25.39 -3.54
C LYS A 215 7.27 -23.91 -3.89
N LEU A 216 6.02 -23.48 -4.12
CA LEU A 216 5.68 -22.12 -4.48
C LEU A 216 5.24 -21.27 -3.29
N LEU A 217 5.04 -21.86 -2.11
CA LEU A 217 4.41 -21.19 -0.98
C LEU A 217 5.10 -19.87 -0.57
N GLU A 218 6.43 -19.82 -0.62
CA GLU A 218 7.19 -18.60 -0.34
C GLU A 218 7.42 -17.74 -1.59
N LYS A 219 7.61 -18.38 -2.75
CA LYS A 219 8.05 -17.71 -4.00
C LYS A 219 6.91 -17.08 -4.78
N ASN A 220 5.75 -17.72 -4.75
CA ASN A 220 4.51 -17.30 -5.39
C ASN A 220 3.31 -17.87 -4.60
N PRO A 221 3.04 -17.31 -3.41
CA PRO A 221 1.96 -17.79 -2.53
C PRO A 221 0.58 -17.78 -3.19
N LEU A 222 0.28 -16.83 -4.08
CA LEU A 222 -1.00 -16.81 -4.81
C LEU A 222 -1.14 -18.06 -5.68
N LYS A 223 -0.12 -18.39 -6.48
CA LYS A 223 -0.16 -19.61 -7.30
C LYS A 223 -0.18 -20.87 -6.42
N ALA A 224 0.53 -20.88 -5.29
CA ALA A 224 0.48 -21.98 -4.33
C ALA A 224 -0.96 -22.23 -3.81
N ILE A 225 -1.68 -21.18 -3.41
CA ILE A 225 -3.10 -21.26 -3.02
C ILE A 225 -3.95 -21.89 -4.13
N GLN A 226 -3.70 -21.53 -5.39
CA GLN A 226 -4.46 -22.08 -6.53
C GLN A 226 -4.19 -23.58 -6.77
N TYR A 227 -2.98 -24.07 -6.45
CA TYR A 227 -2.68 -25.50 -6.42
C TYR A 227 -3.42 -26.20 -5.27
N TYR A 228 -3.43 -25.61 -4.07
CA TYR A 228 -4.18 -26.17 -2.93
C TYR A 228 -5.70 -26.19 -3.18
N ASN A 229 -6.24 -25.18 -3.85
CA ASN A 229 -7.65 -25.16 -4.26
C ASN A 229 -8.03 -26.35 -5.13
N LYS A 230 -7.14 -26.77 -6.05
CA LYS A 230 -7.35 -27.98 -6.88
C LYS A 230 -7.45 -29.24 -6.03
N VAL A 231 -6.54 -29.40 -5.06
CA VAL A 231 -6.54 -30.57 -4.16
C VAL A 231 -7.82 -30.60 -3.32
N ILE A 232 -8.20 -29.47 -2.73
CA ILE A 232 -9.42 -29.36 -1.91
C ILE A 232 -10.68 -29.64 -2.77
N HIS A 233 -10.70 -29.16 -4.01
CA HIS A 233 -11.84 -29.33 -4.91
C HIS A 233 -12.08 -30.81 -5.28
N GLU A 234 -11.02 -31.58 -5.53
CA GLU A 234 -11.14 -32.96 -6.01
C GLU A 234 -11.15 -34.01 -4.89
N LYS A 235 -10.35 -33.82 -3.84
CA LYS A 235 -10.23 -34.77 -2.73
C LYS A 235 -11.21 -34.46 -1.59
N GLY A 236 -11.73 -33.24 -1.54
CA GLY A 236 -12.41 -32.69 -0.38
C GLY A 236 -11.44 -32.08 0.64
N GLU A 237 -11.97 -31.74 1.80
CA GLU A 237 -11.23 -31.05 2.87
C GLU A 237 -10.08 -31.89 3.43
N ASP A 238 -8.87 -31.32 3.45
CA ASP A 238 -7.67 -31.89 4.05
C ASP A 238 -7.01 -30.82 4.93
N LEU A 239 -6.87 -31.09 6.24
CA LEU A 239 -6.40 -30.10 7.21
C LEU A 239 -4.97 -29.63 6.93
N ASN A 240 -4.10 -30.48 6.38
CA ASN A 240 -2.73 -30.06 6.03
C ASN A 240 -2.73 -29.11 4.83
N ILE A 241 -3.59 -29.37 3.84
CA ILE A 241 -3.75 -28.49 2.68
C ILE A 241 -4.39 -27.16 3.08
N LEU A 242 -5.39 -27.18 3.97
CA LEU A 242 -5.96 -25.95 4.55
C LEU A 242 -4.91 -25.16 5.34
N TYR A 243 -4.07 -25.84 6.11
CA TYR A 243 -2.98 -25.21 6.85
C TYR A 243 -1.99 -24.51 5.91
N ASN A 244 -1.56 -25.19 4.83
CA ASN A 244 -0.66 -24.59 3.84
C ASN A 244 -1.32 -23.44 3.06
N LYS A 245 -2.62 -23.55 2.76
CA LYS A 245 -3.39 -22.45 2.17
C LYS A 245 -3.46 -21.24 3.12
N ALA A 246 -3.65 -21.46 4.42
CA ALA A 246 -3.62 -20.40 5.44
C ALA A 246 -2.24 -19.73 5.52
N LEU A 247 -1.16 -20.49 5.44
CA LEU A 247 0.20 -19.92 5.33
C LEU A 247 0.37 -19.10 4.06
N GLY A 248 -0.18 -19.55 2.92
CA GLY A 248 -0.16 -18.79 1.68
C GLY A 248 -0.85 -17.44 1.82
N LEU A 249 -2.00 -17.39 2.51
CA LEU A 249 -2.70 -16.13 2.80
C LEU A 249 -1.83 -15.20 3.68
N ALA A 250 -1.14 -15.72 4.69
CA ALA A 250 -0.22 -14.94 5.51
C ALA A 250 0.96 -14.39 4.70
N ASN A 251 1.54 -15.19 3.79
CA ASN A 251 2.62 -14.76 2.90
C ASN A 251 2.17 -13.68 1.90
N LEU A 252 0.87 -13.61 1.60
CA LEU A 252 0.25 -12.51 0.84
C LEU A 252 -0.12 -11.30 1.69
N ARG A 253 0.20 -11.31 2.99
CA ARG A 253 -0.21 -10.29 3.98
C ARG A 253 -1.72 -10.13 4.11
N LEU A 254 -2.46 -11.21 3.83
CA LEU A 254 -3.89 -11.36 4.10
C LEU A 254 -4.08 -12.01 5.49
N TYR A 255 -3.54 -11.34 6.51
CA TYR A 255 -3.45 -11.83 7.88
C TYR A 255 -4.81 -12.14 8.48
N SER A 256 -5.81 -11.30 8.23
CA SER A 256 -7.17 -11.51 8.73
C SER A 256 -7.77 -12.81 8.17
N LYS A 257 -7.67 -13.02 6.85
CA LYS A 257 -8.16 -14.25 6.19
C LYS A 257 -7.36 -15.49 6.61
N SER A 258 -6.05 -15.35 6.73
CA SER A 258 -5.17 -16.43 7.21
C SER A 258 -5.56 -16.88 8.61
N ARG A 259 -5.78 -15.92 9.51
CA ARG A 259 -6.19 -16.16 10.89
C ARG A 259 -7.54 -16.85 10.97
N GLU A 260 -8.53 -16.42 10.19
CA GLU A 260 -9.83 -17.08 10.11
C GLU A 260 -9.71 -18.54 9.68
N MET A 261 -8.84 -18.83 8.70
CA MET A 261 -8.59 -20.20 8.25
C MET A 261 -7.91 -21.05 9.32
N PHE A 262 -6.93 -20.51 10.06
CA PHE A 262 -6.35 -21.23 11.20
C PHE A 262 -7.37 -21.47 12.32
N LYS A 263 -8.27 -20.52 12.59
CA LYS A 263 -9.38 -20.72 13.54
C LYS A 263 -10.31 -21.83 13.07
N TYR A 264 -10.64 -21.87 11.79
CA TYR A 264 -11.44 -22.95 11.21
C TYR A 264 -10.76 -24.31 11.40
N ILE A 265 -9.46 -24.43 11.17
CA ILE A 265 -8.70 -25.67 11.42
C ILE A 265 -8.85 -26.11 12.89
N LEU A 266 -8.79 -25.18 13.86
CA LEU A 266 -8.98 -25.51 15.28
C LEU A 266 -10.40 -25.97 15.64
N THR A 267 -11.41 -25.66 14.82
CA THR A 267 -12.76 -26.24 15.00
C THR A 267 -12.82 -27.71 14.61
N LYS A 268 -11.89 -28.18 13.76
CA LYS A 268 -11.79 -29.57 13.29
C LYS A 268 -10.76 -30.38 14.08
N ASP A 269 -9.65 -29.76 14.43
CA ASP A 269 -8.60 -30.31 15.28
C ASP A 269 -8.17 -29.26 16.31
N ASN A 270 -8.86 -29.28 17.46
CA ASN A 270 -8.57 -28.34 18.54
C ASN A 270 -7.13 -28.49 19.07
N ASN A 271 -6.50 -29.66 18.96
CA ASN A 271 -5.16 -29.89 19.50
C ASN A 271 -4.03 -29.46 18.55
N ASN A 272 -4.34 -28.84 17.40
CA ASN A 272 -3.35 -28.36 16.45
C ASN A 272 -2.53 -27.18 17.02
N LYS A 273 -1.40 -27.52 17.67
CA LYS A 273 -0.50 -26.55 18.30
C LYS A 273 0.03 -25.52 17.31
N LYS A 274 0.39 -25.95 16.09
CA LYS A 274 0.95 -25.07 15.06
C LYS A 274 -0.04 -24.00 14.61
N ALA A 275 -1.32 -24.35 14.47
CA ALA A 275 -2.37 -23.40 14.13
C ALA A 275 -2.59 -22.36 15.24
N ARG A 276 -2.54 -22.78 16.52
CA ARG A 276 -2.60 -21.85 17.66
C ARG A 276 -1.44 -20.85 17.66
N GLU A 277 -0.21 -21.34 17.50
CA GLU A 277 0.99 -20.50 17.41
C GLU A 277 0.87 -19.47 16.27
N LYS A 278 0.38 -19.90 15.09
CA LYS A 278 0.16 -18.98 13.97
C LYS A 278 -0.91 -17.93 14.25
N ILE A 279 -2.00 -18.27 14.95
CA ILE A 279 -3.01 -17.28 15.34
C ILE A 279 -2.40 -16.22 16.28
N GLU A 280 -1.57 -16.63 17.25
CA GLU A 280 -0.91 -15.69 18.17
C GLU A 280 0.07 -14.76 17.45
N GLU A 281 0.81 -15.27 16.47
CA GLU A 281 1.66 -14.45 15.60
C GLU A 281 0.85 -13.42 14.80
N LEU A 282 -0.25 -13.86 14.17
CA LEU A 282 -1.12 -13.00 13.36
C LEU A 282 -1.86 -11.97 14.23
N ASP A 283 -2.28 -12.33 15.44
CA ASP A 283 -2.93 -11.42 16.38
C ASP A 283 -1.99 -10.27 16.81
N LYS A 284 -0.67 -10.49 16.81
CA LYS A 284 0.31 -9.40 17.03
C LYS A 284 0.41 -8.48 15.81
N LEU A 285 0.35 -9.03 14.60
CA LEU A 285 0.40 -8.26 13.36
C LEU A 285 -0.85 -7.41 13.12
N LEU A 286 -2.00 -7.89 13.59
CA LEU A 286 -3.31 -7.24 13.44
C LEU A 286 -3.60 -6.17 14.50
N LYS A 287 -2.75 -6.03 15.53
CA LYS A 287 -2.91 -4.97 16.52
C LYS A 287 -2.32 -3.66 15.98
N ASP A 288 -3.12 -2.61 16.03
CA ASP A 288 -2.61 -1.25 15.95
C ASP A 288 -1.78 -0.97 17.21
N VAL A 289 -0.58 -0.39 17.03
CA VAL A 289 0.26 0.06 18.14
C VAL A 289 -0.14 1.52 18.38
N ILE A 290 -1.10 1.73 19.26
CA ILE A 290 -1.52 3.08 19.69
C ILE A 290 -0.45 3.68 20.60
#